data_AF-U6KMJ0-F1
#
_entry.id   AF-U6KMJ0-F1
#
_cell.length_a   1.000
_cell.length_b   1.000
_cell.length_c   1.000
_cell.angle_alpha   90.00
_cell.angle_beta   90.00
_cell.angle_gamma   90.00
#
_symmetry.space_group_name_H-M   'P 1'
#
loop_
_entity.id
_entity.type
_entity.pdbx_description
1 polymer ?
#
loop_
_entity_poly.entity_id
_entity_poly.type
_entity_poly.pdbx_seq_one_letter_code
_entity_poly.pdbx_strand_id
1 'polypeptide(L)'
;MQKTIAKVPSIFHPTAAAAAAAAAEDALPAPPSKGRPIQCTILEVKAVEGLGTTLDVILVQGVLYEGDRVVCCGSKGPIVTSVRALLTPQPLKEMRVKGDYQSHSFVEAAMGVKIVAPGLEDAVAGTSLFVAEKEEDIAELESEVMQEVSLVLKKVEKTTNGVYVMASTLGALEALLAYLEDCKIPVFAVNIGTVQKKDIKKASVMREKGFAEFAVVLGFDVKVDAEAEKEAKTLGVKIFSAEIIYHLFDQFTNYFEAVKQSKKIYYV
;
A
#
# COMPACT_ATOMS: atom_id res chain seq x y z
N MET A 1 -71.80 -19.98 -5.98
CA MET A 1 -71.46 -20.80 -4.80
C MET A 1 -69.98 -21.18 -4.87
N GLN A 2 -69.11 -20.43 -4.22
CA GLN A 2 -67.68 -20.73 -4.09
C GLN A 2 -67.48 -21.76 -2.97
N LYS A 3 -66.78 -22.87 -3.24
CA LYS A 3 -66.38 -23.85 -2.23
C LYS A 3 -65.06 -23.41 -1.60
N THR A 4 -65.10 -23.13 -0.30
CA THR A 4 -63.95 -22.85 0.57
C THR A 4 -63.09 -24.11 0.70
N ILE A 5 -61.82 -24.05 0.33
CA ILE A 5 -60.83 -25.12 0.57
C ILE A 5 -60.29 -24.93 1.99
N ALA A 6 -60.49 -25.92 2.85
CA ALA A 6 -59.95 -25.96 4.20
C ALA A 6 -58.43 -26.15 4.17
N LYS A 7 -57.70 -25.27 4.85
CA LYS A 7 -56.25 -25.32 5.01
C LYS A 7 -55.90 -26.40 6.04
N VAL A 8 -55.18 -27.44 5.64
CA VAL A 8 -54.67 -28.48 6.54
C VAL A 8 -53.57 -27.87 7.41
N PRO A 9 -53.59 -28.02 8.75
CA PRO A 9 -52.54 -27.48 9.60
C PRO A 9 -51.25 -28.31 9.43
N SER A 10 -50.14 -27.63 9.16
CA SER A 10 -48.79 -28.20 9.13
C SER A 10 -48.40 -28.66 10.54
N ILE A 11 -48.22 -29.96 10.74
CA ILE A 11 -47.84 -30.58 12.04
C ILE A 11 -46.31 -30.67 12.20
N PHE A 12 -45.51 -30.02 11.34
CA PHE A 12 -44.07 -29.94 11.54
C PHE A 12 -43.72 -28.83 12.52
N HIS A 13 -43.76 -29.16 13.82
CA HIS A 13 -42.89 -28.47 14.77
C HIS A 13 -41.46 -28.98 14.55
N PRO A 14 -40.46 -28.11 14.34
CA PRO A 14 -39.08 -28.56 14.28
C PRO A 14 -38.76 -29.24 15.62
N THR A 15 -38.32 -30.50 15.56
CA THR A 15 -37.84 -31.23 16.73
C THR A 15 -36.72 -30.45 17.39
N ALA A 16 -36.62 -30.47 18.72
CA ALA A 16 -35.54 -29.82 19.47
C ALA A 16 -34.13 -30.20 18.95
N ALA A 17 -33.99 -31.38 18.34
CA ALA A 17 -32.77 -31.82 17.66
C ALA A 17 -32.43 -31.04 16.37
N ALA A 18 -33.43 -30.59 15.60
CA ALA A 18 -33.23 -29.76 14.41
C ALA A 18 -32.91 -28.30 14.77
N ALA A 19 -33.51 -27.80 15.85
CA ALA A 19 -33.15 -26.50 16.42
C ALA A 19 -31.74 -26.53 17.04
N ALA A 20 -31.34 -27.64 17.68
CA ALA A 20 -29.99 -27.83 18.20
C ALA A 20 -28.94 -28.01 17.09
N ALA A 21 -29.30 -28.65 15.96
CA ALA A 21 -28.42 -28.76 14.80
C ALA A 21 -28.20 -27.42 14.11
N ALA A 22 -29.24 -26.59 13.98
CA ALA A 22 -29.11 -25.22 13.46
C ALA A 22 -28.32 -24.30 14.41
N ALA A 23 -28.44 -24.49 15.73
CA ALA A 23 -27.66 -23.75 16.72
C ALA A 23 -26.17 -24.21 16.78
N ALA A 24 -25.85 -25.39 16.27
CA ALA A 24 -24.48 -25.89 16.21
C ALA A 24 -23.71 -25.40 14.98
N GLU A 25 -24.39 -25.01 13.90
CA GLU A 25 -23.77 -24.38 12.72
C GLU A 25 -23.42 -22.89 12.94
N ASP A 26 -24.05 -22.23 13.92
CA ASP A 26 -23.83 -20.81 14.25
C ASP A 26 -22.79 -20.59 15.37
N ALA A 27 -22.23 -21.67 15.93
CA ALA A 27 -21.14 -21.59 16.88
C ALA A 27 -19.83 -21.35 16.12
N LEU A 28 -19.36 -20.09 16.13
CA LEU A 28 -18.01 -19.75 15.66
C LEU A 28 -16.99 -20.74 16.29
N PRO A 29 -16.13 -21.37 15.48
CA PRO A 29 -15.14 -22.30 16.00
C PRO A 29 -14.26 -21.58 17.03
N ALA A 30 -13.84 -22.32 18.06
CA ALA A 30 -12.91 -21.80 19.06
C ALA A 30 -11.67 -21.21 18.36
N PRO A 31 -11.15 -20.07 18.83
CA PRO A 31 -10.08 -19.36 18.14
C PRO A 31 -8.82 -20.25 18.03
N PRO A 32 -8.27 -20.43 16.82
CA PRO A 32 -7.09 -21.29 16.61
C PRO A 32 -5.85 -20.72 17.32
N SER A 33 -5.08 -21.56 18.01
CA SER A 33 -3.87 -21.11 18.72
C SER A 33 -2.91 -20.33 17.80
N LYS A 34 -2.31 -19.24 18.29
CA LYS A 34 -1.29 -18.39 17.60
C LYS A 34 0.04 -19.11 17.30
N GLY A 35 0.05 -20.42 17.11
CA GLY A 35 1.28 -21.23 17.04
C GLY A 35 2.07 -21.15 15.73
N ARG A 36 1.63 -20.40 14.72
CA ARG A 36 2.34 -20.26 13.44
C ARG A 36 2.66 -18.79 13.17
N PRO A 37 3.90 -18.47 12.72
CA PRO A 37 4.24 -17.12 12.33
C PRO A 37 3.33 -16.67 11.19
N ILE A 38 2.88 -15.42 11.29
CA ILE A 38 2.01 -14.84 10.29
C ILE A 38 2.78 -14.51 9.02
N GLN A 39 2.19 -14.80 7.87
CA GLN A 39 2.63 -14.27 6.58
C GLN A 39 1.49 -13.46 6.00
N CYS A 40 1.65 -12.15 5.99
CA CYS A 40 0.64 -11.21 5.56
C CYS A 40 1.28 -10.09 4.74
N THR A 41 0.72 -9.80 3.57
CA THR A 41 1.23 -8.75 2.67
C THR A 41 0.14 -7.72 2.41
N ILE A 42 0.51 -6.45 2.47
CA ILE A 42 -0.36 -5.32 2.14
C ILE A 42 -0.49 -5.23 0.63
N LEU A 43 -1.70 -5.35 0.11
CA LEU A 43 -1.97 -5.16 -1.31
C LEU A 43 -2.30 -3.72 -1.64
N GLU A 44 -3.15 -3.08 -0.84
CA GLU A 44 -3.63 -1.73 -1.10
C GLU A 44 -3.86 -0.97 0.21
N VAL A 45 -3.68 0.35 0.12
CA VAL A 45 -4.01 1.29 1.19
C VAL A 45 -5.14 2.18 0.68
N LYS A 46 -6.31 2.11 1.33
CA LYS A 46 -7.53 2.75 0.84
C LYS A 46 -8.22 3.55 1.91
N ALA A 47 -8.54 4.81 1.59
CA ALA A 47 -9.47 5.61 2.37
C ALA A 47 -10.91 5.15 2.09
N VAL A 48 -11.60 4.68 3.13
CA VAL A 48 -12.97 4.21 3.07
C VAL A 48 -13.85 5.06 3.98
N GLU A 49 -14.95 5.57 3.42
CA GLU A 49 -15.94 6.36 4.15
C GLU A 49 -16.44 5.60 5.39
N GLY A 50 -16.39 6.24 6.56
CA GLY A 50 -16.79 5.64 7.84
C GLY A 50 -15.73 4.76 8.53
N LEU A 51 -14.73 4.25 7.80
CA LEU A 51 -13.65 3.42 8.38
C LEU A 51 -12.31 4.17 8.50
N GLY A 52 -12.13 5.24 7.73
CA GLY A 52 -10.85 5.94 7.59
C GLY A 52 -9.92 5.20 6.63
N THR A 53 -8.61 5.33 6.82
CA THR A 53 -7.65 4.56 6.01
C THR A 53 -7.62 3.10 6.47
N THR A 54 -7.71 2.19 5.51
CA THR A 54 -7.73 0.74 5.71
C THR A 54 -6.65 0.07 4.87
N LEU A 55 -6.20 -1.11 5.30
CA LEU A 55 -5.32 -1.96 4.49
C LEU A 55 -6.13 -3.10 3.90
N ASP A 56 -6.02 -3.33 2.60
CA ASP A 56 -6.40 -4.61 2.00
C ASP A 56 -5.16 -5.50 1.99
N VAL A 57 -5.25 -6.64 2.67
CA VAL A 57 -4.12 -7.56 2.86
C VAL A 57 -4.47 -8.96 2.38
N ILE A 58 -3.45 -9.74 2.00
CA ILE A 58 -3.56 -11.19 1.86
C ILE A 58 -2.84 -11.83 3.04
N LEU A 59 -3.59 -12.58 3.85
CA LEU A 59 -3.08 -13.48 4.85
C LEU A 59 -2.81 -14.84 4.20
N VAL A 60 -1.53 -15.22 4.07
CA VAL A 60 -1.08 -16.47 3.44
C VAL A 60 -0.89 -17.58 4.46
N GLN A 61 -0.46 -17.25 5.67
CA GLN A 61 -0.24 -18.19 6.77
C GLN A 61 -0.52 -17.52 8.12
N GLY A 62 -1.02 -18.30 9.07
CA GLY A 62 -1.29 -17.84 10.43
C GLY A 62 -2.73 -17.39 10.63
N VAL A 63 -2.96 -16.67 11.73
CA VAL A 63 -4.28 -16.21 12.16
C VAL A 63 -4.14 -14.75 12.61
N LEU A 64 -5.02 -13.88 12.12
CA LEU A 64 -5.15 -12.50 12.58
C LEU A 64 -6.33 -12.38 13.52
N TYR A 65 -6.15 -11.64 14.60
CA TYR A 65 -7.20 -11.34 15.57
C TYR A 65 -7.55 -9.86 15.58
N GLU A 66 -8.82 -9.56 15.84
CA GLU A 66 -9.19 -8.23 16.31
C GLU A 66 -8.44 -7.92 17.61
N GLY A 67 -7.87 -6.72 17.72
CA GLY A 67 -7.04 -6.30 18.85
C GLY A 67 -5.55 -6.61 18.70
N ASP A 68 -5.13 -7.38 17.68
CA ASP A 68 -3.71 -7.67 17.46
C ASP A 68 -2.89 -6.39 17.28
N ARG A 69 -1.70 -6.38 17.88
CA ARG A 69 -0.71 -5.34 17.69
C ARG A 69 0.05 -5.65 16.41
N VAL A 70 -0.10 -4.80 15.39
CA VAL A 70 0.50 -5.00 14.07
C VAL A 70 1.60 -3.99 13.80
N VAL A 71 2.61 -4.43 13.06
CA VAL A 71 3.76 -3.62 12.61
C VAL A 71 3.85 -3.72 11.10
N CYS A 72 3.88 -2.58 10.41
CA CYS A 72 4.07 -2.53 8.96
C CYS A 72 4.95 -1.35 8.54
N CYS A 73 5.39 -1.36 7.28
CA CYS A 73 6.20 -0.28 6.74
C CYS A 73 5.32 0.94 6.41
N GLY A 74 5.77 2.13 6.81
CA GLY A 74 5.22 3.41 6.39
C GLY A 74 6.25 4.29 5.68
N SER A 75 5.78 5.21 4.84
CA SER A 75 6.61 6.15 4.08
C SER A 75 7.39 7.15 4.96
N LYS A 76 6.98 7.29 6.24
CA LYS A 76 7.64 8.15 7.25
C LYS A 76 8.38 7.35 8.32
N GLY A 77 8.44 6.03 8.20
CA GLY A 77 8.95 5.11 9.22
C GLY A 77 7.97 3.97 9.49
N PRO A 78 8.34 3.00 10.35
CA PRO A 78 7.46 1.90 10.69
C PRO A 78 6.19 2.40 11.40
N ILE A 79 5.09 1.69 11.18
CA ILE A 79 3.79 1.95 11.77
C ILE A 79 3.49 0.81 12.73
N VAL A 80 3.28 1.16 14.00
CA VAL A 80 2.85 0.23 15.04
C VAL A 80 1.45 0.63 15.49
N THR A 81 0.48 -0.25 15.31
CA THR A 81 -0.92 0.04 15.60
C THR A 81 -1.67 -1.19 16.07
N SER A 82 -2.92 -1.03 16.53
CA SER A 82 -3.77 -2.13 16.97
C SER A 82 -4.96 -2.29 16.03
N VAL A 83 -5.22 -3.52 15.61
CA VAL A 83 -6.34 -3.88 14.74
C VAL A 83 -7.65 -3.58 15.46
N ARG A 84 -8.48 -2.70 14.90
CA ARG A 84 -9.82 -2.37 15.42
C ARG A 84 -10.91 -3.25 14.84
N ALA A 85 -10.76 -3.70 13.60
CA ALA A 85 -11.69 -4.61 12.95
C ALA A 85 -11.01 -5.36 11.82
N LEU A 86 -11.41 -6.62 11.64
CA LEU A 86 -11.10 -7.45 10.48
C LEU A 86 -12.38 -7.62 9.65
N LEU A 87 -12.31 -7.24 8.38
CA LEU A 87 -13.47 -7.16 7.50
C LEU A 87 -13.25 -8.00 6.24
N THR A 88 -14.28 -8.71 5.79
CA THR A 88 -14.30 -9.32 4.46
C THR A 88 -15.47 -8.79 3.64
N PRO A 89 -15.36 -8.75 2.30
CA PRO A 89 -16.53 -8.54 1.45
C PRO A 89 -17.58 -9.64 1.70
N GLN A 90 -18.86 -9.32 1.56
CA GLN A 90 -19.90 -10.36 1.60
C GLN A 90 -19.75 -11.34 0.43
N PRO A 91 -19.95 -12.65 0.67
CA PRO A 91 -19.93 -13.65 -0.39
C PRO A 91 -20.89 -13.28 -1.53
N LEU A 92 -20.45 -13.50 -2.77
CA LEU A 92 -21.28 -13.34 -3.98
C LEU A 92 -21.77 -11.91 -4.29
N LYS A 93 -21.19 -10.87 -3.66
CA LYS A 93 -21.40 -9.47 -4.05
C LYS A 93 -20.18 -8.88 -4.76
N GLU A 94 -20.45 -8.14 -5.83
CA GLU A 94 -19.44 -7.43 -6.61
C GLU A 94 -18.79 -6.31 -5.78
N MET A 95 -17.45 -6.29 -5.67
CA MET A 95 -16.68 -5.29 -4.90
C MET A 95 -16.91 -3.83 -5.33
N ARG A 96 -17.50 -3.60 -6.51
CA ARG A 96 -17.79 -2.28 -7.06
C ARG A 96 -19.09 -1.67 -6.50
N VAL A 97 -19.94 -2.47 -5.85
CA VAL A 97 -21.17 -2.02 -5.20
C VAL A 97 -20.85 -1.74 -3.73
N LYS A 98 -21.31 -0.60 -3.17
CA LYS A 98 -21.24 -0.33 -1.71
C LYS A 98 -21.99 -1.46 -0.98
N GLY A 99 -21.26 -2.48 -0.57
CA GLY A 99 -21.77 -3.64 0.16
C GLY A 99 -21.37 -3.57 1.63
N ASP A 100 -22.24 -4.09 2.49
CA ASP A 100 -21.90 -4.24 3.90
C ASP A 100 -20.71 -5.19 4.06
N TYR A 101 -19.74 -4.80 4.88
CA TYR A 101 -18.64 -5.68 5.26
C TYR A 101 -19.10 -6.70 6.30
N GLN A 102 -18.57 -7.91 6.25
CA GLN A 102 -18.68 -8.87 7.33
C GLN A 102 -17.52 -8.67 8.31
N SER A 103 -17.83 -8.49 9.59
CA SER A 103 -16.84 -8.34 10.65
C SER A 103 -16.47 -9.69 11.26
N HIS A 104 -15.19 -9.87 11.58
CA HIS A 104 -14.64 -11.09 12.13
C HIS A 104 -13.83 -10.79 13.40
N SER A 105 -13.99 -11.64 14.43
CA SER A 105 -13.13 -11.60 15.63
C SER A 105 -11.73 -12.17 15.34
N PHE A 106 -11.63 -13.08 14.39
CA PHE A 106 -10.38 -13.60 13.86
C PHE A 106 -10.54 -14.06 12.40
N VAL A 107 -9.43 -14.10 11.67
CA VAL A 107 -9.37 -14.68 10.32
C VAL A 107 -8.18 -15.62 10.21
N GLU A 108 -8.41 -16.81 9.69
CA GLU A 108 -7.38 -17.82 9.41
C GLU A 108 -6.98 -17.79 7.93
N ALA A 109 -5.69 -18.04 7.67
CA ALA A 109 -5.17 -18.17 6.32
C ALA A 109 -5.79 -19.34 5.53
N ALA A 110 -5.85 -19.30 4.19
CA ALA A 110 -5.45 -18.20 3.31
C ALA A 110 -6.66 -17.33 2.94
N MET A 111 -6.60 -16.02 3.23
CA MET A 111 -7.74 -15.12 3.03
C MET A 111 -7.33 -13.68 2.73
N GLY A 112 -8.09 -13.02 1.85
CA GLY A 112 -8.03 -11.56 1.67
C GLY A 112 -8.86 -10.87 2.74
N VAL A 113 -8.24 -9.95 3.49
CA VAL A 113 -8.87 -9.29 4.65
C VAL A 113 -8.64 -7.79 4.56
N LYS A 114 -9.67 -7.02 4.90
CA LYS A 114 -9.55 -5.58 5.12
C LYS A 114 -9.29 -5.33 6.60
N ILE A 115 -8.16 -4.71 6.91
CA ILE A 115 -7.78 -4.31 8.27
C ILE A 115 -8.15 -2.84 8.49
N VAL A 116 -8.85 -2.59 9.59
CA VAL A 116 -9.14 -1.23 10.08
C VAL A 116 -8.30 -0.99 11.31
N ALA A 117 -7.44 0.03 11.28
CA ALA A 117 -6.62 0.47 12.41
C ALA A 117 -6.35 1.98 12.30
N PRO A 118 -6.01 2.68 13.39
CA PRO A 118 -5.59 4.08 13.31
C PRO A 118 -4.17 4.20 12.73
N GLY A 119 -3.87 5.31 12.04
CA GLY A 119 -2.50 5.65 11.64
C GLY A 119 -1.99 4.93 10.38
N LEU A 120 -2.89 4.43 9.52
CA LEU A 120 -2.55 3.65 8.33
C LEU A 120 -2.32 4.51 7.07
N GLU A 121 -2.45 5.83 7.16
CA GLU A 121 -2.39 6.79 6.04
C GLU A 121 -1.10 6.70 5.23
N ASP A 122 0.00 6.43 5.93
CA ASP A 122 1.34 6.44 5.35
C ASP A 122 1.85 5.02 5.07
N ALA A 123 1.03 3.96 5.25
CA ALA A 123 1.43 2.57 5.02
C ALA A 123 1.86 2.33 3.56
N VAL A 124 2.81 1.42 3.36
CA VAL A 124 3.37 1.13 2.03
C VAL A 124 2.83 -0.19 1.49
N ALA A 125 2.08 -0.13 0.40
CA ALA A 125 1.62 -1.34 -0.27
C ALA A 125 2.78 -2.13 -0.89
N GLY A 126 2.65 -3.45 -0.90
CA GLY A 126 3.68 -4.41 -1.31
C GLY A 126 4.63 -4.83 -0.18
N THR A 127 4.47 -4.29 1.04
CA THR A 127 5.28 -4.67 2.20
C THR A 127 4.55 -5.66 3.11
N SER A 128 5.31 -6.34 3.96
CA SER A 128 4.77 -7.27 4.95
C SER A 128 4.09 -6.57 6.12
N LEU A 129 3.11 -7.25 6.69
CA LEU A 129 2.47 -6.89 7.95
C LEU A 129 2.75 -8.00 8.97
N PHE A 130 3.37 -7.63 10.08
CA PHE A 130 3.66 -8.53 11.19
C PHE A 130 2.71 -8.31 12.35
N VAL A 131 2.58 -9.33 13.19
CA VAL A 131 1.86 -9.24 14.47
C VAL A 131 2.90 -9.37 15.58
N ALA A 132 2.93 -8.39 16.48
CA ALA A 132 3.75 -8.45 17.68
C ALA A 132 3.00 -9.26 18.75
N GLU A 133 3.60 -10.38 19.19
CA GLU A 133 3.05 -11.18 20.28
C GLU A 133 3.32 -10.53 21.63
N LYS A 134 4.50 -9.92 21.79
CA LYS A 134 4.91 -9.17 22.98
C LYS A 134 5.36 -7.77 22.59
N GLU A 135 5.27 -6.86 23.55
CA GLU A 135 5.69 -5.47 23.36
C GLU A 135 7.21 -5.34 23.14
N GLU A 136 7.98 -6.26 23.70
CA GLU A 136 9.44 -6.34 23.54
C GLU A 136 9.86 -6.67 22.09
N ASP A 137 9.01 -7.36 21.32
CA ASP A 137 9.31 -7.79 19.95
C ASP A 137 9.16 -6.64 18.94
N ILE A 138 8.46 -5.56 19.31
CA ILE A 138 8.09 -4.48 18.39
C ILE A 138 9.33 -3.83 17.77
N ALA A 139 10.38 -3.57 18.56
CA ALA A 139 11.58 -2.91 18.07
C ALA A 139 12.32 -3.75 17.01
N GLU A 140 12.28 -5.07 17.12
CA GLU A 140 12.86 -5.97 16.12
C GLU A 140 12.02 -5.97 14.83
N LEU A 141 10.70 -6.08 14.96
CA LEU A 141 9.76 -6.06 13.83
C LEU A 141 9.79 -4.72 13.07
N GLU A 142 9.95 -3.60 13.77
CA GLU A 142 10.15 -2.28 13.16
C GLU A 142 11.39 -2.23 12.27
N SER A 143 12.48 -2.86 12.71
CA SER A 143 13.70 -2.98 11.90
C SER A 143 13.47 -3.89 10.69
N GLU A 144 12.78 -5.01 10.88
CA GLU A 144 12.50 -6.01 9.84
C GLU A 144 11.65 -5.42 8.70
N VAL A 145 10.55 -4.72 9.00
CA VAL A 145 9.70 -4.09 7.96
C VAL A 145 10.45 -3.05 7.12
N MET A 146 11.41 -2.34 7.72
CA MET A 146 12.19 -1.33 7.02
C MET A 146 13.31 -1.93 6.15
N GLN A 147 13.70 -3.18 6.40
CA GLN A 147 14.67 -3.88 5.56
C GLN A 147 14.09 -4.21 4.17
N GLU A 148 12.79 -4.48 4.04
CA GLU A 148 12.16 -4.79 2.74
C GLU A 148 12.34 -3.65 1.73
N VAL A 149 12.03 -2.42 2.16
CA VAL A 149 12.26 -1.23 1.35
C VAL A 149 13.74 -1.11 1.03
N SER A 150 14.61 -1.26 2.04
CA SER A 150 16.06 -1.17 1.87
C SER A 150 16.63 -2.20 0.89
N LEU A 151 16.05 -3.39 0.79
CA LEU A 151 16.45 -4.42 -0.18
C LEU A 151 16.12 -3.98 -1.61
N VAL A 152 14.93 -3.42 -1.85
CA VAL A 152 14.59 -2.83 -3.16
C VAL A 152 15.56 -1.71 -3.52
N LEU A 153 15.91 -0.85 -2.55
CA LEU A 153 16.87 0.23 -2.75
C LEU A 153 18.28 -0.25 -3.12
N LYS A 154 18.67 -1.46 -2.72
CA LYS A 154 19.98 -2.07 -3.02
C LYS A 154 20.04 -2.71 -4.40
N LYS A 155 18.89 -3.01 -5.03
CA LYS A 155 18.85 -3.60 -6.37
C LYS A 155 19.28 -2.62 -7.47
N VAL A 156 19.31 -1.32 -7.16
CA VAL A 156 19.67 -0.27 -8.13
C VAL A 156 21.05 0.28 -7.83
N GLU A 157 21.90 0.32 -8.85
CA GLU A 157 23.18 1.02 -8.80
C GLU A 157 22.94 2.54 -8.74
N LYS A 158 22.98 3.08 -7.52
CA LYS A 158 22.86 4.53 -7.32
C LYS A 158 24.11 5.22 -7.82
N THR A 159 23.92 6.22 -8.66
CA THR A 159 25.01 7.04 -9.20
C THR A 159 25.19 8.33 -8.41
N THR A 160 26.36 8.96 -8.53
CA THR A 160 26.64 10.26 -7.91
C THR A 160 25.79 11.40 -8.49
N ASN A 161 25.35 11.23 -9.74
CA ASN A 161 24.53 12.16 -10.52
C ASN A 161 23.37 11.41 -11.18
N GLY A 162 22.15 11.91 -11.05
CA GLY A 162 20.98 11.22 -11.59
C GLY A 162 19.68 11.87 -11.16
N VAL A 163 18.57 11.28 -11.57
CA VAL A 163 17.21 11.75 -11.21
C VAL A 163 16.82 11.28 -9.81
N TYR A 164 15.92 12.03 -9.17
CA TYR A 164 15.26 11.61 -7.92
C TYR A 164 13.96 10.87 -8.27
N VAL A 165 13.75 9.67 -7.72
CA VAL A 165 12.58 8.86 -8.04
C VAL A 165 11.64 8.76 -6.83
N MET A 166 10.34 8.86 -7.08
CA MET A 166 9.30 8.75 -6.08
C MET A 166 8.17 7.85 -6.61
N ALA A 167 7.67 6.93 -5.79
CA ALA A 167 6.56 6.04 -6.17
C ALA A 167 5.58 5.82 -5.01
N SER A 168 4.36 5.37 -5.30
CA SER A 168 3.30 5.15 -4.30
C SER A 168 3.43 3.83 -3.54
N THR A 169 3.94 2.78 -4.20
CA THR A 169 4.04 1.42 -3.64
C THR A 169 5.43 0.84 -3.87
N LEU A 170 5.77 -0.22 -3.14
CA LEU A 170 7.06 -0.90 -3.32
C LEU A 170 7.18 -1.51 -4.72
N GLY A 171 6.13 -2.17 -5.22
CA GLY A 171 6.12 -2.76 -6.56
C GLY A 171 6.17 -1.73 -7.68
N ALA A 172 5.50 -0.58 -7.50
CA ALA A 172 5.58 0.56 -8.41
C ALA A 172 7.01 1.13 -8.49
N LEU A 173 7.70 1.20 -7.35
CA LEU A 173 9.09 1.63 -7.29
C LEU A 173 10.01 0.64 -8.02
N GLU A 174 9.86 -0.66 -7.77
CA GLU A 174 10.64 -1.70 -8.45
C GLU A 174 10.47 -1.64 -9.97
N ALA A 175 9.23 -1.54 -10.45
CA ALA A 175 8.92 -1.48 -11.88
C ALA A 175 9.52 -0.22 -12.54
N LEU A 176 9.39 0.94 -11.88
CA LEU A 176 9.97 2.18 -12.38
C LEU A 176 11.50 2.12 -12.43
N LEU A 177 12.14 1.54 -11.41
CA LEU A 177 13.58 1.43 -11.35
C LEU A 177 14.16 0.49 -12.42
N ALA A 178 13.56 -0.69 -12.61
CA ALA A 178 13.94 -1.61 -13.67
C ALA A 178 13.84 -0.95 -15.06
N TYR A 179 12.77 -0.19 -15.28
CA TYR A 179 12.58 0.53 -16.54
C TYR A 179 13.62 1.65 -16.75
N LEU A 180 13.98 2.40 -15.71
CA LEU A 180 15.02 3.44 -15.78
C LEU A 180 16.40 2.84 -16.06
N GLU A 181 16.71 1.67 -15.51
CA GLU A 181 17.93 0.90 -15.78
C GLU A 181 18.02 0.49 -17.25
N ASP A 182 16.95 -0.10 -17.81
CA ASP A 182 16.86 -0.45 -19.24
C ASP A 182 17.08 0.77 -20.14
N CYS A 183 16.54 1.93 -19.74
CA CYS A 183 16.69 3.20 -20.45
C CYS A 183 18.04 3.88 -20.21
N LYS A 184 18.91 3.32 -19.37
CA LYS A 184 20.21 3.89 -18.96
C LYS A 184 20.08 5.29 -18.36
N ILE A 185 18.99 5.54 -17.64
CA ILE A 185 18.78 6.79 -16.92
C ILE A 185 19.37 6.63 -15.51
N PRO A 186 20.38 7.44 -15.14
CA PRO A 186 21.01 7.31 -13.84
C PRO A 186 20.06 7.79 -12.73
N VAL A 187 20.01 7.03 -11.64
CA VAL A 187 19.20 7.32 -10.45
C VAL A 187 20.11 7.60 -9.27
N PHE A 188 19.97 8.76 -8.62
CA PHE A 188 20.82 9.10 -7.48
C PHE A 188 20.16 8.80 -6.14
N ALA A 189 18.84 8.96 -6.07
CA ALA A 189 18.08 8.75 -4.85
C ALA A 189 16.64 8.39 -5.19
N VAL A 190 16.03 7.62 -4.30
CA VAL A 190 14.64 7.20 -4.45
C VAL A 190 13.97 7.20 -3.09
N ASN A 191 12.65 7.36 -3.07
CA ASN A 191 11.85 7.32 -1.86
C ASN A 191 10.38 6.92 -2.20
N ILE A 192 9.56 6.58 -1.19
CA ILE A 192 8.16 6.17 -1.37
C ILE A 192 7.24 7.19 -0.71
N GLY A 193 6.08 7.46 -1.32
CA GLY A 193 5.04 8.32 -0.79
C GLY A 193 4.99 9.70 -1.45
N THR A 194 4.40 10.67 -0.74
CA THR A 194 4.19 12.04 -1.26
C THR A 194 5.51 12.78 -1.44
N VAL A 195 5.66 13.51 -2.56
CA VAL A 195 6.81 14.39 -2.80
C VAL A 195 6.74 15.58 -1.85
N GLN A 196 7.77 15.75 -1.01
CA GLN A 196 7.87 16.83 -0.03
C GLN A 196 9.00 17.80 -0.35
N LYS A 197 8.99 18.95 0.33
CA LYS A 197 10.04 19.99 0.22
C LYS A 197 11.45 19.45 0.40
N LYS A 198 11.64 18.47 1.29
CA LYS A 198 12.94 17.82 1.54
C LYS A 198 13.47 17.06 0.31
N ASP A 199 12.58 16.46 -0.47
CA ASP A 199 12.91 15.71 -1.68
C ASP A 199 13.38 16.67 -2.78
N ILE A 200 12.71 17.83 -2.90
CA ILE A 200 13.12 18.90 -3.83
C ILE A 200 14.51 19.44 -3.50
N LYS A 201 14.80 19.70 -2.22
CA LYS A 201 16.12 20.14 -1.77
C LYS A 201 17.22 19.12 -2.08
N LYS A 202 16.91 17.82 -2.00
CA LYS A 202 17.86 16.77 -2.39
C LYS A 202 18.09 16.79 -3.91
N ALA A 203 17.03 16.92 -4.70
CA ALA A 203 17.11 16.97 -6.16
C ALA A 203 17.85 18.22 -6.67
N SER A 204 17.74 19.38 -5.98
CA SER A 204 18.41 20.62 -6.40
C SER A 204 19.93 20.54 -6.36
N VAL A 205 20.51 19.64 -5.55
CA VAL A 205 21.96 19.39 -5.48
C VAL A 205 22.55 19.05 -6.85
N MET A 206 21.77 18.45 -7.76
CA MET A 206 22.22 18.18 -9.12
C MET A 206 22.58 19.45 -9.89
N ARG A 207 21.88 20.57 -9.66
CA ARG A 207 22.22 21.87 -10.27
C ARG A 207 23.53 22.41 -9.74
N GLU A 208 23.72 22.34 -8.43
CA GLU A 208 24.95 22.82 -7.76
C GLU A 208 26.18 22.04 -8.24
N LYS A 209 26.01 20.76 -8.54
CA LYS A 209 27.05 19.88 -9.10
C LYS A 209 27.26 20.05 -10.62
N GLY A 210 26.56 20.98 -11.28
CA GLY A 210 26.68 21.23 -12.73
C GLY A 210 25.87 20.28 -13.62
N PHE A 211 25.06 19.40 -13.04
CA PHE A 211 24.18 18.45 -13.75
C PHE A 211 22.72 18.92 -13.72
N ALA A 212 22.46 20.14 -14.20
CA ALA A 212 21.13 20.74 -14.14
C ALA A 212 20.03 19.94 -14.87
N GLU A 213 20.40 19.14 -15.88
CA GLU A 213 19.54 18.19 -16.58
C GLU A 213 19.00 17.06 -15.68
N PHE A 214 19.67 16.78 -14.57
CA PHE A 214 19.29 15.77 -13.60
C PHE A 214 18.62 16.36 -12.35
N ALA A 215 18.42 17.68 -12.31
CA ALA A 215 17.63 18.35 -11.27
C ALA A 215 16.13 18.11 -11.48
N VAL A 216 15.75 16.84 -11.42
CA VAL A 216 14.44 16.31 -11.79
C VAL A 216 13.95 15.34 -10.72
N VAL A 217 12.68 15.45 -10.36
CA VAL A 217 11.93 14.46 -9.60
C VAL A 217 10.99 13.73 -10.56
N LEU A 218 11.09 12.41 -10.62
CA LEU A 218 10.17 11.52 -11.32
C LEU A 218 9.22 10.88 -10.31
N GLY A 219 7.97 11.32 -10.28
CA GLY A 219 6.91 10.80 -9.42
C GLY A 219 5.96 9.87 -10.16
N PHE A 220 5.86 8.61 -9.74
CA PHE A 220 4.91 7.66 -10.31
C PHE A 220 3.78 7.38 -9.32
N ASP A 221 2.55 7.75 -9.70
CA ASP A 221 1.34 7.59 -8.90
C ASP A 221 1.41 8.28 -7.51
N VAL A 222 2.14 9.39 -7.42
CA VAL A 222 2.36 10.11 -6.16
C VAL A 222 1.76 11.52 -6.19
N LYS A 223 1.27 11.92 -5.01
CA LYS A 223 0.91 13.32 -4.75
C LYS A 223 2.16 14.17 -4.63
N VAL A 224 2.06 15.43 -5.01
CA VAL A 224 3.08 16.45 -4.79
C VAL A 224 2.55 17.47 -3.80
N ASP A 225 3.29 17.69 -2.72
CA ASP A 225 2.92 18.68 -1.72
C ASP A 225 3.01 20.11 -2.29
N ALA A 226 2.08 20.98 -1.91
CA ALA A 226 2.02 22.35 -2.43
C ALA A 226 3.28 23.17 -2.07
N GLU A 227 3.93 22.90 -0.93
CA GLU A 227 5.21 23.52 -0.60
C GLU A 227 6.35 22.96 -1.45
N ALA A 228 6.30 21.68 -1.82
CA ALA A 228 7.27 21.06 -2.72
C ALA A 228 7.20 21.70 -4.11
N GLU A 229 6.00 21.94 -4.66
CA GLU A 229 5.85 22.63 -5.95
C GLU A 229 6.42 24.06 -5.92
N LYS A 230 6.18 24.81 -4.85
CA LYS A 230 6.72 26.16 -4.67
C LYS A 230 8.25 26.13 -4.59
N GLU A 231 8.80 25.23 -3.78
CA GLU A 231 10.25 25.06 -3.64
C GLU A 231 10.89 24.66 -4.97
N ALA A 232 10.26 23.79 -5.74
CA ALA A 232 10.77 23.33 -7.03
C ALA A 232 10.88 24.46 -8.04
N LYS A 233 9.93 25.40 -8.05
CA LYS A 233 10.01 26.63 -8.86
C LYS A 233 11.17 27.51 -8.41
N THR A 234 11.35 27.70 -7.11
CA THR A 234 12.42 28.53 -6.53
C THR A 234 13.81 27.97 -6.83
N LEU A 235 14.00 26.66 -6.63
CA LEU A 235 15.29 25.99 -6.85
C LEU A 235 15.48 25.55 -8.31
N GLY A 236 14.48 25.75 -9.17
CA GLY A 236 14.41 25.31 -10.55
C GLY A 236 14.65 23.82 -10.74
N VAL A 237 14.03 23.01 -9.87
CA VAL A 237 13.90 21.56 -10.00
C VAL A 237 12.65 21.28 -10.82
N LYS A 238 12.72 20.37 -11.80
CA LYS A 238 11.54 19.91 -12.54
C LYS A 238 10.89 18.74 -11.82
N ILE A 239 9.57 18.75 -11.73
CA ILE A 239 8.79 17.61 -11.22
C ILE A 239 7.99 17.09 -12.40
N PHE A 240 8.18 15.81 -12.72
CA PHE A 240 7.29 15.06 -13.61
C PHE A 240 6.49 14.09 -12.75
N SER A 241 5.17 14.09 -12.90
CA SER A 241 4.29 13.15 -12.21
C SER A 241 3.29 12.56 -13.18
N ALA A 242 3.09 11.24 -13.10
CA ALA A 242 2.09 10.53 -13.88
C ALA A 242 1.64 9.25 -13.18
N GLU A 243 0.42 8.80 -13.47
CA GLU A 243 -0.14 7.52 -13.02
C GLU A 243 0.24 6.35 -13.95
N ILE A 244 0.92 6.64 -15.06
CA ILE A 244 1.36 5.65 -16.07
C ILE A 244 2.85 5.86 -16.36
N ILE A 245 3.65 4.80 -16.24
CA ILE A 245 5.12 4.84 -16.37
C ILE A 245 5.56 5.44 -17.72
N TYR A 246 4.91 5.05 -18.82
CA TYR A 246 5.24 5.55 -20.16
C TYR A 246 5.07 7.07 -20.29
N HIS A 247 4.00 7.65 -19.74
CA HIS A 247 3.80 9.09 -19.76
C HIS A 247 4.87 9.83 -18.96
N LEU A 248 5.28 9.28 -17.81
CA LEU A 248 6.35 9.85 -17.00
C LEU A 248 7.68 9.89 -17.79
N PHE A 249 7.96 8.83 -18.52
CA PHE A 249 9.16 8.72 -19.34
C PHE A 249 9.12 9.63 -20.57
N ASP A 250 7.99 9.72 -21.28
CA ASP A 250 7.85 10.61 -22.43
C ASP A 250 8.09 12.07 -22.03
N GLN A 251 7.53 12.48 -20.88
CA GLN A 251 7.76 13.81 -20.33
C GLN A 251 9.25 14.05 -20.03
N PHE A 252 9.91 13.09 -19.38
CA PHE A 252 11.34 13.20 -19.05
C PHE A 252 12.22 13.21 -20.30
N THR A 253 11.98 12.31 -21.26
CA THR A 253 12.78 12.17 -22.49
C THR A 253 12.70 13.42 -23.33
N ASN A 254 11.49 13.96 -23.54
CA ASN A 254 11.29 15.22 -24.26
C ASN A 254 12.05 16.38 -23.60
N TYR A 255 12.03 16.45 -22.26
CA TYR A 255 12.80 17.44 -21.52
C TYR A 255 14.31 17.24 -21.69
N PHE A 256 14.78 16.02 -21.52
CA PHE A 256 16.21 15.70 -21.55
C PHE A 256 16.80 15.96 -22.94
N GLU A 257 16.08 15.62 -24.00
CA GLU A 257 16.46 15.92 -25.38
C GLU A 257 16.51 17.42 -25.64
N ALA A 258 15.50 18.18 -25.19
CA ALA A 258 15.47 19.63 -25.34
C ALA A 258 16.67 20.29 -24.64
N VAL A 259 16.99 19.89 -23.41
CA VAL A 259 18.16 20.41 -22.67
C VAL A 259 19.47 20.06 -23.37
N LYS A 260 19.60 18.83 -23.89
CA LYS A 260 20.79 18.39 -24.63
C LYS A 260 20.98 19.17 -25.93
N GLN A 261 19.89 19.46 -26.65
CA GLN A 261 19.92 20.28 -27.86
C GLN A 261 20.31 21.73 -27.55
N SER A 262 19.72 22.33 -26.51
CA SER A 262 20.10 23.69 -26.07
C SER A 262 21.58 23.77 -25.71
N LYS A 263 22.12 22.82 -24.92
CA LYS A 263 23.55 22.80 -24.60
C LYS A 263 24.43 22.69 -25.84
N LYS A 264 24.07 21.87 -26.84
CA LYS A 264 24.83 21.76 -28.10
C LYS A 264 24.89 23.09 -28.87
N ILE A 265 23.82 23.88 -28.86
CA ILE A 265 23.76 25.16 -29.59
C ILE A 265 24.70 26.23 -28.97
N TYR A 266 24.94 26.18 -27.66
CA TYR A 266 25.83 27.14 -26.97
C TYR A 266 27.34 26.84 -27.13
N TYR A 267 27.72 25.72 -27.74
CA TYR A 267 29.12 25.33 -27.98
C TYR A 267 29.50 25.27 -29.47
N VAL A 268 28.67 25.85 -30.34
CA VAL A 268 28.97 26.10 -31.77
C VAL A 268 29.11 27.61 -31.97
#